data_AF-A0A8T1RGD4-F1
#
_entry.id   AF-A0A8T1RGD4-F1
#
_cell.length_a   1.000
_cell.length_b   1.000
_cell.length_c   1.000
_cell.angle_alpha   90.00
_cell.angle_beta   90.00
_cell.angle_gamma   90.00
#
_symmetry.space_group_name_H-M   'P 1'
#
loop_
_entity.id
_entity.type
_entity.pdbx_description
1 polymer ?
#
loop_
_entity_poly.entity_id
_entity_poly.type
_entity_poly.pdbx_seq_one_letter_code
_entity_poly.pdbx_strand_id
1 'polypeptide(L)'
;MEKRLRTALQSSAQDFVSSATKLSLKSVKPTIKTLIHSIHPNSDLSSSLPLSLLHSISQFIQSFQNFRRNPNPPNPNPPKSPRSPPTKRLRRSSRHSRTQVESRSHGHGSDLLNEMQKLLQGLEILAHIAVLCISHPKKAFLASDLFPVACAFHDNLILFESEEGSVLLSEIASLCELWWKENLPGREALISQSLPFLLSKSLTLKRKVDVHRVYSLRDAFNLFDFEDESIEDLKLLLVRCVIAPLYLKTDDGRRFVAFTFGLSNQLLKEVLAMIRSQIPFGRKSMLEAYGEILFRAWKSAEPDLKDEIENGFLQGLIEGAIHGSSEEFSASIRRVLGGFISQRTTEGVEKLLFRLAEPVIFRSLQVANSNVRKNALHLLLDMFPLEDPDSTKEVKDTLLYKQFFLLERLLMDDCPDVRVVAVEECCYQDWGI
;
A
#
# COMPACT_ATOMS: atom_id res chain seq x y z
N MET A 1 36.46 11.19 -13.82
CA MET A 1 35.25 10.42 -14.13
C MET A 1 34.34 11.15 -15.12
N GLU A 2 33.94 12.39 -14.85
CA GLU A 2 33.08 13.18 -15.76
C GLU A 2 33.62 13.33 -17.19
N LYS A 3 34.90 13.68 -17.36
CA LYS A 3 35.52 13.79 -18.69
C LYS A 3 35.37 12.50 -19.50
N ARG A 4 35.55 11.33 -18.87
CA ARG A 4 35.42 10.02 -19.51
C ARG A 4 33.99 9.74 -19.98
N LEU A 5 32.99 10.03 -19.15
CA LEU A 5 31.58 9.86 -19.53
C LEU A 5 31.15 10.83 -20.63
N ARG A 6 31.64 12.08 -20.60
CA ARG A 6 31.38 13.07 -21.65
C ARG A 6 32.00 12.63 -22.98
N THR A 7 33.25 12.17 -22.98
CA THR A 7 33.90 11.63 -24.18
C THR A 7 33.18 10.38 -24.71
N ALA A 8 32.73 9.49 -23.82
CA ALA A 8 31.97 8.31 -24.21
C ALA A 8 30.61 8.66 -24.83
N LEU A 9 29.90 9.67 -24.29
CA LEU A 9 28.64 10.15 -24.88
C LEU A 9 28.84 10.79 -26.26
N GLN A 10 29.99 11.44 -26.46
CA GLN A 10 30.35 11.99 -27.77
C GLN A 10 30.74 10.91 -28.79
N SER A 11 31.24 9.74 -28.35
CA SER A 11 31.60 8.66 -29.26
C SER A 11 30.38 7.84 -29.67
N SER A 12 29.60 7.32 -28.72
CA SER A 12 28.36 6.60 -29.00
C SER A 12 27.49 6.42 -27.75
N ALA A 13 26.19 6.20 -27.95
CA ALA A 13 25.29 5.82 -26.86
C ALA A 13 25.76 4.52 -26.14
N GLN A 14 26.29 3.56 -26.90
CA GLN A 14 26.78 2.28 -26.37
C GLN A 14 28.02 2.46 -25.48
N ASP A 15 28.97 3.31 -25.89
CA ASP A 15 30.17 3.61 -25.10
C ASP A 15 29.81 4.33 -23.81
N PHE A 16 28.84 5.25 -23.88
CA PHE A 16 28.32 5.95 -22.71
C PHE A 16 27.72 4.98 -21.70
N VAL A 17 26.78 4.13 -22.14
CA VAL A 17 26.11 3.16 -21.29
C VAL A 17 27.12 2.18 -20.68
N SER A 18 28.02 1.61 -21.48
CA SER A 18 29.04 0.67 -21.00
C SER A 18 30.10 1.29 -20.08
N SER A 19 30.34 2.60 -20.20
CA SER A 19 31.22 3.34 -19.28
C SER A 19 30.50 3.71 -17.98
N ALA A 20 29.21 4.02 -18.06
CA ALA A 20 28.39 4.39 -16.91
C ALA A 20 28.19 3.21 -15.96
N THR A 21 27.86 2.03 -16.48
CA THR A 21 27.57 0.82 -15.67
C THR A 21 28.78 0.29 -14.87
N LYS A 22 29.99 0.76 -15.14
CA LYS A 22 31.22 0.43 -14.39
C LYS A 22 31.44 1.30 -13.15
N LEU A 23 30.57 2.28 -12.92
CA LEU A 23 30.67 3.26 -11.84
C LEU A 23 29.58 2.99 -10.81
N SER A 24 29.64 3.66 -9.65
CA SER A 24 28.58 3.56 -8.63
C SER A 24 27.60 4.72 -8.76
N LEU A 25 26.29 4.44 -8.76
CA LEU A 25 25.25 5.46 -8.97
C LEU A 25 25.43 6.69 -8.05
N LYS A 26 25.73 6.48 -6.77
CA LYS A 26 25.95 7.55 -5.78
C LYS A 26 27.02 8.56 -6.22
N SER A 27 28.08 8.11 -6.89
CA SER A 27 29.21 8.96 -7.31
C SER A 27 28.95 9.71 -8.62
N VAL A 28 28.11 9.18 -9.50
CA VAL A 28 27.94 9.71 -10.87
C VAL A 28 26.57 10.32 -11.15
N LYS A 29 25.61 10.21 -10.23
CA LYS A 29 24.24 10.74 -10.37
C LYS A 29 24.16 12.18 -10.93
N PRO A 30 24.84 13.20 -10.36
CA PRO A 30 24.76 14.57 -10.90
C PRO A 30 25.39 14.69 -12.30
N THR A 31 26.47 13.96 -12.55
CA THR A 31 27.17 13.97 -13.83
C THR A 31 26.29 13.39 -14.93
N ILE A 32 25.68 12.23 -14.70
CA ILE A 32 24.77 11.58 -15.65
C ILE A 32 23.58 12.50 -15.94
N LYS A 33 22.98 13.11 -14.91
CA LYS A 33 21.90 14.08 -15.07
C LYS A 33 22.29 15.24 -16.00
N THR A 34 23.42 15.89 -15.75
CA THR A 34 23.89 17.00 -16.58
C THR A 34 24.13 16.58 -18.02
N LEU A 35 24.72 15.41 -18.24
CA LEU A 35 24.99 14.89 -19.59
C LEU A 35 23.70 14.57 -20.33
N ILE A 36 22.76 13.85 -19.72
CA ILE A 36 21.48 13.51 -20.34
C ILE A 36 20.67 14.77 -20.65
N HIS A 37 20.59 15.71 -19.70
CA HIS A 37 19.86 16.98 -19.89
C HIS A 37 20.46 17.89 -20.96
N SER A 38 21.71 17.65 -21.36
CA SER A 38 22.36 18.40 -22.44
C SER A 38 22.02 17.87 -23.84
N ILE A 39 21.38 16.70 -23.95
CA ILE A 39 21.02 16.09 -25.23
C ILE A 39 19.91 16.91 -25.89
N HIS A 40 20.15 17.27 -27.15
CA HIS A 40 19.18 18.02 -27.95
C HIS A 40 18.16 17.05 -28.57
N PRO A 41 16.85 17.39 -28.66
CA PRO A 41 15.83 16.51 -29.26
C PRO A 41 16.11 16.02 -30.68
N ASN A 42 16.88 16.81 -31.45
CA ASN A 42 17.28 16.48 -32.83
C ASN A 42 18.63 15.75 -32.93
N SER A 43 19.21 15.32 -31.81
CA SER A 43 20.47 14.58 -31.81
C SER A 43 20.22 13.11 -32.14
N ASP A 44 21.16 12.45 -32.83
CA ASP A 44 21.13 10.99 -33.03
C ASP A 44 21.10 10.22 -31.68
N LEU A 45 21.56 10.84 -30.59
CA LEU A 45 21.48 10.28 -29.24
C LEU A 45 20.02 10.12 -28.76
N SER A 46 19.09 10.91 -29.27
CA SER A 46 17.67 10.83 -28.92
C SER A 46 17.03 9.50 -29.32
N SER A 47 17.48 8.89 -30.41
CA SER A 47 16.98 7.59 -30.89
C SER A 47 17.94 6.44 -30.57
N SER A 48 19.25 6.67 -30.56
CA SER A 48 20.24 5.61 -30.30
C SER A 48 20.38 5.26 -28.81
N LEU A 49 20.20 6.21 -27.88
CA LEU A 49 20.34 5.94 -26.45
C LEU A 49 19.26 5.00 -25.89
N PRO A 50 17.96 5.15 -26.21
CA PRO A 50 16.95 4.15 -25.82
C PRO A 50 17.29 2.73 -26.28
N LEU A 51 17.78 2.58 -27.51
CA LEU A 51 18.17 1.27 -28.07
C LEU A 51 19.38 0.66 -27.34
N SER A 52 20.43 1.46 -27.09
CA SER A 52 21.60 1.02 -26.32
C SER A 52 21.24 0.67 -24.88
N LEU A 53 20.32 1.41 -24.26
CA LEU A 53 19.80 1.10 -22.93
C LEU A 53 19.10 -0.26 -22.93
N LEU A 54 18.15 -0.47 -23.85
CA LEU A 54 17.42 -1.73 -23.93
C LEU A 54 18.37 -2.92 -24.08
N HIS A 55 19.32 -2.83 -25.01
CA HIS A 55 20.30 -3.89 -25.24
C HIS A 55 21.15 -4.18 -23.99
N SER A 56 21.66 -3.14 -23.33
CA SER A 56 22.46 -3.30 -22.11
C SER A 56 21.62 -3.86 -20.96
N ILE A 57 20.37 -3.44 -20.81
CA ILE A 57 19.47 -3.95 -19.76
C ILE A 57 19.22 -5.43 -19.99
N SER A 58 18.85 -5.84 -21.21
CA SER A 58 18.63 -7.26 -21.53
C SER A 58 19.86 -8.11 -21.22
N GLN A 59 21.07 -7.63 -21.53
CA GLN A 59 22.32 -8.32 -21.18
C GLN A 59 22.52 -8.47 -19.67
N PHE A 60 22.37 -7.38 -18.91
CA PHE A 60 22.54 -7.42 -17.45
C PHE A 60 21.49 -8.32 -16.78
N ILE A 61 20.23 -8.27 -17.24
CA ILE A 61 19.16 -9.15 -16.75
C ILE A 61 19.50 -10.61 -17.03
N GLN A 62 19.93 -10.94 -18.25
CA GLN A 62 20.31 -12.30 -18.61
C GLN A 62 21.50 -12.80 -17.77
N SER A 63 22.53 -11.97 -17.58
CA SER A 63 23.65 -12.28 -16.69
C SER A 63 23.20 -12.52 -15.25
N PHE A 64 22.29 -11.70 -14.73
CA PHE A 64 21.74 -11.84 -13.39
C PHE A 64 20.90 -13.12 -13.23
N GLN A 65 20.06 -13.44 -14.22
CA GLN A 65 19.29 -14.69 -14.25
C GLN A 65 20.20 -15.92 -14.29
N ASN A 66 21.23 -15.89 -15.13
CA ASN A 66 22.22 -16.97 -15.22
C ASN A 66 22.96 -17.16 -13.89
N PHE A 67 23.37 -16.06 -13.25
CA PHE A 67 24.00 -16.07 -11.94
C PHE A 67 23.10 -16.70 -10.87
N ARG A 68 21.81 -16.34 -10.82
CA ARG A 68 20.83 -16.93 -9.89
C ARG A 68 20.58 -18.42 -10.14
N ARG A 69 20.55 -18.85 -11.40
CA ARG A 69 20.30 -20.27 -11.77
C ARG A 69 21.52 -21.15 -11.57
N ASN A 70 22.71 -20.63 -11.84
CA ASN A 70 23.95 -21.39 -11.72
C ASN A 70 25.09 -20.45 -11.27
N PRO A 71 25.39 -20.38 -9.96
CA PRO A 71 26.45 -19.52 -9.44
C PRO A 71 27.85 -19.91 -9.96
N ASN A 72 28.01 -21.12 -10.50
CA ASN A 72 29.26 -21.65 -11.02
C ASN A 72 29.09 -22.09 -12.48
N PRO A 73 29.42 -21.25 -13.49
CA PRO A 73 29.52 -21.73 -14.86
C PRO A 73 30.65 -22.79 -14.98
N PRO A 74 30.49 -23.84 -15.80
CA PRO A 74 31.59 -24.78 -16.06
C PRO A 74 32.75 -24.01 -16.69
N ASN A 75 33.93 -24.14 -16.10
CA ASN A 75 35.16 -23.54 -16.64
C ASN A 75 35.39 -24.05 -18.09
N PRO A 76 35.48 -23.18 -19.12
CA PRO A 76 35.60 -23.62 -20.52
C PRO A 76 36.89 -24.37 -20.84
N ASN A 77 37.87 -24.38 -19.93
CA ASN A 77 39.17 -25.00 -20.15
C ASN A 77 39.56 -25.90 -18.97
N PRO A 78 39.33 -27.23 -19.04
CA PRO A 78 39.99 -28.13 -18.10
C PRO A 78 41.49 -28.19 -18.43
N PRO A 79 42.40 -27.92 -17.48
CA PRO A 79 43.81 -28.20 -17.69
C PRO A 79 43.99 -29.71 -17.88
N LYS A 80 44.60 -30.10 -19.01
CA LYS A 80 44.93 -31.47 -19.36
C LYS A 80 45.76 -32.10 -18.24
N SER A 81 45.19 -33.07 -17.52
CA SER A 81 45.92 -33.89 -16.57
C SER A 81 46.95 -34.78 -17.30
N PRO A 82 48.25 -34.77 -16.95
CA PRO A 82 49.17 -35.78 -17.45
C PRO A 82 48.92 -37.13 -16.77
N ARG A 83 48.88 -38.19 -17.57
CA ARG A 83 48.76 -39.59 -17.14
C ARG A 83 49.91 -39.99 -16.21
N SER A 84 49.60 -40.57 -15.06
CA SER A 84 50.59 -41.22 -14.16
C SER A 84 50.75 -42.71 -14.54
N PRO A 85 51.98 -43.28 -14.53
CA PRO A 85 52.21 -44.70 -14.73
C PRO A 85 52.05 -45.53 -13.43
N PRO A 86 51.93 -46.87 -13.51
CA PRO A 86 51.31 -47.68 -12.47
C PRO A 86 52.26 -48.16 -11.35
N THR A 87 51.71 -48.12 -10.14
CA THR A 87 51.85 -49.00 -8.96
C THR A 87 53.12 -49.85 -8.75
N LYS A 88 53.74 -49.65 -7.56
CA LYS A 88 54.29 -50.74 -6.73
C LYS A 88 53.90 -50.57 -5.25
N ARG A 89 53.28 -51.62 -4.69
CA ARG A 89 53.08 -51.96 -3.25
C ARG A 89 54.44 -51.91 -2.50
N LEU A 90 54.63 -51.78 -1.17
CA LEU A 90 53.85 -51.83 0.09
C LEU A 90 54.86 -51.46 1.20
N ARG A 91 54.52 -50.68 2.26
CA ARG A 91 54.75 -51.02 3.69
C ARG A 91 54.44 -49.88 4.66
N ARG A 92 53.82 -50.26 5.78
CA ARG A 92 53.52 -49.49 7.01
C ARG A 92 54.77 -48.83 7.61
N SER A 93 54.65 -47.58 8.09
CA SER A 93 54.94 -47.24 9.50
C SER A 93 54.40 -45.85 9.87
N SER A 94 54.12 -45.74 11.17
CA SER A 94 53.53 -44.64 11.93
C SER A 94 54.45 -43.46 12.16
N ARG A 95 53.93 -42.24 12.01
CA ARG A 95 54.18 -41.12 12.94
C ARG A 95 53.21 -39.97 12.65
N HIS A 96 52.43 -39.61 13.66
CA HIS A 96 51.66 -38.38 13.70
C HIS A 96 52.60 -37.17 13.58
N SER A 97 52.47 -36.39 12.51
CA SER A 97 52.83 -34.98 12.51
C SER A 97 51.58 -34.18 12.14
N ARG A 98 51.24 -33.21 13.01
CA ARG A 98 50.12 -32.28 12.83
C ARG A 98 50.39 -31.43 11.60
N THR A 99 49.69 -31.70 10.51
CA THR A 99 49.64 -30.81 9.35
C THR A 99 48.55 -29.78 9.61
N GLN A 100 48.92 -28.49 9.59
CA GLN A 100 48.00 -27.39 9.38
C GLN A 100 47.19 -27.68 8.12
N VAL A 101 45.88 -27.88 8.27
CA VAL A 101 44.94 -27.81 7.17
C VAL A 101 44.71 -26.31 6.93
N GLU A 102 45.32 -25.79 5.88
CA GLU A 102 44.95 -24.49 5.32
C GLU A 102 43.47 -24.54 4.91
N SER A 103 42.66 -23.72 5.58
CA SER A 103 41.25 -23.48 5.29
C SER A 103 41.10 -22.70 3.97
N ARG A 104 41.04 -23.41 2.83
CA ARG A 104 40.73 -22.86 1.49
C ARG A 104 39.22 -22.66 1.24
N SER A 105 38.45 -22.16 2.21
CA SER A 105 36.99 -22.00 2.05
C SER A 105 36.45 -20.58 2.27
N HIS A 106 37.28 -19.59 2.55
CA HIS A 106 36.81 -18.22 2.82
C HIS A 106 36.83 -17.24 1.62
N GLY A 107 37.37 -17.62 0.46
CA GLY A 107 37.50 -16.70 -0.70
C GLY A 107 36.38 -16.76 -1.75
N HIS A 108 35.72 -17.90 -1.94
CA HIS A 108 34.77 -18.07 -3.05
C HIS A 108 33.41 -17.38 -2.83
N GLY A 109 32.95 -17.26 -1.58
CA GLY A 109 31.68 -16.59 -1.27
C GLY A 109 31.73 -15.08 -1.46
N SER A 110 32.88 -14.44 -1.21
CA SER A 110 33.04 -12.99 -1.39
C SER A 110 33.06 -12.57 -2.85
N ASP A 111 33.63 -13.39 -3.73
CA ASP A 111 33.73 -13.07 -5.16
C ASP A 111 32.35 -13.14 -5.85
N LEU A 112 31.53 -14.13 -5.49
CA LEU A 112 30.15 -14.28 -5.97
C LEU A 112 29.26 -13.11 -5.55
N LEU A 113 29.30 -12.73 -4.28
CA LEU A 113 28.55 -11.57 -3.78
C LEU A 113 28.98 -10.26 -4.48
N ASN A 114 30.28 -10.11 -4.74
CA ASN A 114 30.82 -8.95 -5.45
C ASN A 114 30.37 -8.90 -6.92
N GLU A 115 30.28 -10.04 -7.61
CA GLU A 115 29.76 -10.11 -8.98
C GLU A 115 28.27 -9.77 -9.05
N MET A 116 27.45 -10.34 -8.15
CA MET A 116 26.03 -10.01 -8.03
C MET A 116 25.82 -8.51 -7.79
N GLN A 117 26.62 -7.93 -6.88
CA GLN A 117 26.53 -6.52 -6.55
C GLN A 117 26.91 -5.62 -7.74
N LYS A 118 27.89 -6.01 -8.56
CA LYS A 118 28.22 -5.29 -9.81
C LYS A 118 27.08 -5.32 -10.81
N LEU A 119 26.41 -6.46 -10.97
CA LEU A 119 25.25 -6.58 -11.86
C LEU A 119 24.10 -5.68 -11.40
N LEU A 120 23.78 -5.69 -10.10
CA LEU A 120 22.76 -4.81 -9.53
C LEU A 120 23.13 -3.33 -9.68
N GLN A 121 24.37 -2.93 -9.38
CA GLN A 121 24.83 -1.55 -9.57
C GLN A 121 24.76 -1.08 -11.03
N GLY A 122 25.06 -1.98 -11.98
CA GLY A 122 24.90 -1.68 -13.40
C GLY A 122 23.43 -1.42 -13.75
N LEU A 123 22.52 -2.30 -13.30
CA LEU A 123 21.08 -2.14 -13.49
C LEU A 123 20.55 -0.87 -12.80
N GLU A 124 21.04 -0.50 -11.61
CA GLU A 124 20.68 0.74 -10.92
C GLU A 124 20.98 1.97 -11.78
N ILE A 125 22.16 2.00 -12.40
CA ILE A 125 22.56 3.10 -13.28
C ILE A 125 21.68 3.13 -14.53
N LEU A 126 21.40 1.99 -15.13
CA LEU A 126 20.55 1.90 -16.32
C LEU A 126 19.11 2.36 -16.02
N ALA A 127 18.54 1.95 -14.88
CA ALA A 127 17.22 2.39 -14.43
C ALA A 127 17.22 3.90 -14.19
N HIS A 128 18.27 4.43 -13.55
CA HIS A 128 18.39 5.86 -13.32
C HIS A 128 18.52 6.68 -14.62
N ILE A 129 19.28 6.19 -15.60
CA ILE A 129 19.37 6.80 -16.92
C ILE A 129 18.00 6.81 -17.60
N ALA A 130 17.25 5.70 -17.55
CA ALA A 130 15.90 5.63 -18.11
C ALA A 130 14.96 6.67 -17.48
N VAL A 131 14.99 6.84 -16.15
CA VAL A 131 14.23 7.88 -15.44
C VAL A 131 14.61 9.29 -15.94
N LEU A 132 15.90 9.56 -16.17
CA LEU A 132 16.36 10.85 -16.67
C LEU A 132 16.00 11.09 -18.15
N CYS A 133 16.02 10.05 -18.98
CA CYS A 133 15.58 10.15 -20.37
C CYS A 133 14.09 10.50 -20.44
N ILE A 134 13.24 9.85 -19.64
CA ILE A 134 11.80 10.11 -19.69
C ILE A 134 11.41 11.45 -19.02
N SER A 135 12.11 11.86 -17.96
CA SER A 135 11.93 13.18 -17.31
C SER A 135 12.69 14.33 -17.97
N HIS A 136 13.24 14.11 -19.17
CA HIS A 136 14.09 15.10 -19.83
C HIS A 136 13.34 16.42 -20.05
N PRO A 137 13.90 17.59 -19.66
CA PRO A 137 13.17 18.86 -19.65
C PRO A 137 12.70 19.32 -21.03
N LYS A 138 13.41 18.92 -22.09
CA LYS A 138 13.05 19.22 -23.48
C LYS A 138 12.33 18.08 -24.20
N LYS A 139 11.90 17.03 -23.48
CA LYS A 139 11.30 15.79 -24.04
C LYS A 139 12.08 15.26 -25.24
N ALA A 140 13.40 15.12 -25.07
CA ALA A 140 14.31 14.77 -26.16
C ALA A 140 14.16 13.31 -26.63
N PHE A 141 13.49 12.47 -25.86
CA PHE A 141 13.32 11.05 -26.13
C PHE A 141 11.83 10.74 -26.30
N LEU A 142 11.49 9.90 -27.28
CA LEU A 142 10.12 9.46 -27.49
C LEU A 142 9.75 8.40 -26.45
N ALA A 143 8.55 8.50 -25.89
CA ALA A 143 8.05 7.52 -24.93
C ALA A 143 7.94 6.10 -25.54
N SER A 144 7.60 6.00 -26.82
CA SER A 144 7.57 4.72 -27.57
C SER A 144 8.90 3.99 -27.56
N ASP A 145 10.01 4.72 -27.67
CA ASP A 145 11.35 4.14 -27.79
C ASP A 145 11.87 3.67 -26.42
N LEU A 146 11.42 4.34 -25.35
CA LEU A 146 11.74 4.00 -23.97
C LEU A 146 10.77 2.97 -23.37
N PHE A 147 9.62 2.72 -24.00
CA PHE A 147 8.62 1.81 -23.45
C PHE A 147 9.16 0.38 -23.25
N PRO A 148 9.87 -0.23 -24.23
CA PRO A 148 10.49 -1.55 -24.02
C PRO A 148 11.49 -1.58 -22.87
N VAL A 149 12.19 -0.46 -22.60
CA VAL A 149 13.11 -0.33 -21.47
C VAL A 149 12.34 -0.40 -20.14
N ALA A 150 11.22 0.32 -20.04
CA ALA A 150 10.37 0.29 -18.86
C ALA A 150 9.77 -1.11 -18.63
N CYS A 151 9.27 -1.77 -19.68
CA CYS A 151 8.76 -3.14 -19.61
C CYS A 151 9.84 -4.12 -19.14
N ALA A 152 11.05 -4.08 -19.72
CA ALA A 152 12.13 -4.99 -19.33
C ALA A 152 12.47 -4.91 -17.83
N PHE A 153 12.45 -3.70 -17.25
CA PHE A 153 12.64 -3.53 -15.81
C PHE A 153 11.44 -4.01 -15.00
N HIS A 154 10.23 -3.58 -15.38
CA HIS A 154 9.00 -3.94 -14.70
C HIS A 154 8.80 -5.46 -14.64
N ASP A 155 8.99 -6.14 -15.77
CA ASP A 155 8.71 -7.57 -15.91
C ASP A 155 9.67 -8.44 -15.09
N ASN A 156 10.81 -7.87 -14.69
CA ASN A 156 11.84 -8.52 -13.88
C ASN A 156 11.90 -7.94 -12.45
N LEU A 157 10.91 -7.18 -11.99
CA LEU A 157 10.95 -6.52 -10.68
C LEU A 157 11.13 -7.55 -9.55
N ILE A 158 10.36 -8.64 -9.57
CA ILE A 158 10.45 -9.74 -8.59
C ILE A 158 11.83 -10.43 -8.62
N LEU A 159 12.48 -10.51 -9.78
CA LEU A 159 13.81 -11.10 -9.91
C LEU A 159 14.85 -10.35 -9.07
N PHE A 160 14.72 -9.03 -8.96
CA PHE A 160 15.64 -8.17 -8.21
C PHE A 160 15.27 -8.01 -6.73
N GLU A 161 14.25 -8.70 -6.24
CA GLU A 161 13.87 -8.66 -4.83
C GLU A 161 14.98 -9.25 -3.95
N SER A 162 15.72 -8.36 -3.30
CA SER A 162 16.73 -8.65 -2.27
C SER A 162 17.07 -7.37 -1.49
N GLU A 163 17.78 -7.49 -0.36
CA GLU A 163 18.23 -6.32 0.41
C GLU A 163 19.18 -5.43 -0.42
N GLU A 164 20.07 -6.05 -1.20
CA GLU A 164 21.02 -5.37 -2.08
C GLU A 164 20.33 -4.69 -3.27
N GLY A 165 19.23 -5.27 -3.77
CA GLY A 165 18.44 -4.74 -4.88
C GLY A 165 17.52 -3.56 -4.52
N SER A 166 17.44 -3.16 -3.25
CA SER A 166 16.49 -2.14 -2.77
C SER A 166 16.60 -0.78 -3.51
N VAL A 167 17.81 -0.36 -3.88
CA VAL A 167 18.04 0.88 -4.65
C VAL A 167 17.50 0.73 -6.07
N LEU A 168 17.83 -0.38 -6.74
CA LEU A 168 17.34 -0.70 -8.09
C LEU A 168 15.81 -0.71 -8.12
N LEU A 169 15.17 -1.45 -7.22
CA LEU A 169 13.71 -1.55 -7.13
C LEU A 169 13.07 -0.18 -6.91
N SER A 170 13.72 0.71 -6.14
CA SER A 170 13.25 2.07 -5.93
C SER A 170 13.33 2.94 -7.19
N GLU A 171 14.37 2.80 -8.01
CA GLU A 171 14.50 3.51 -9.28
C GLU A 171 13.49 2.95 -10.32
N ILE A 172 13.32 1.61 -10.40
CA ILE A 172 12.31 0.96 -11.26
C ILE A 172 10.89 1.43 -10.90
N ALA A 173 10.54 1.43 -9.61
CA ALA A 173 9.23 1.90 -9.18
C ALA A 173 9.02 3.40 -9.46
N SER A 174 10.08 4.21 -9.41
CA SER A 174 10.01 5.63 -9.78
C SER A 174 9.83 5.81 -11.28
N LEU A 175 10.43 4.95 -12.11
CA LEU A 175 10.20 4.91 -13.55
C LEU A 175 8.73 4.59 -13.87
N CYS A 176 8.18 3.55 -13.26
CA CYS A 176 6.78 3.14 -13.47
C CYS A 176 5.80 4.22 -12.99
N GLU A 177 6.05 4.82 -11.81
CA GLU A 177 5.24 5.91 -11.27
C GLU A 177 5.26 7.14 -12.19
N LEU A 178 6.43 7.51 -12.72
CA LEU A 178 6.55 8.62 -13.65
C LEU A 178 5.79 8.34 -14.95
N TRP A 179 5.86 7.11 -15.45
CA TRP A 179 5.11 6.67 -16.63
C TRP A 179 3.60 6.84 -16.45
N TRP A 180 3.10 6.47 -15.26
CA TRP A 180 1.70 6.62 -14.90
C TRP A 180 1.28 8.09 -14.79
N LYS A 181 2.06 8.90 -14.05
CA LYS A 181 1.77 10.33 -13.78
C LYS A 181 1.76 11.19 -15.03
N GLU A 182 2.67 10.93 -15.96
CA GLU A 182 2.75 11.66 -17.24
C GLU A 182 1.75 11.15 -18.28
N ASN A 183 0.87 10.20 -17.92
CA ASN A 183 -0.14 9.61 -18.81
C ASN A 183 0.48 9.09 -20.13
N LEU A 184 1.62 8.41 -20.02
CA LEU A 184 2.35 7.94 -21.19
C LEU A 184 1.70 6.69 -21.80
N PRO A 185 1.88 6.46 -23.12
CA PRO A 185 1.34 5.28 -23.78
C PRO A 185 1.82 3.97 -23.14
N GLY A 186 0.91 3.00 -23.04
CA GLY A 186 1.20 1.65 -22.53
C GLY A 186 1.43 1.56 -21.03
N ARG A 187 1.17 2.62 -20.25
CA ARG A 187 1.37 2.66 -18.78
C ARG A 187 0.67 1.51 -18.05
N GLU A 188 -0.42 1.00 -18.61
CA GLU A 188 -1.21 -0.11 -18.06
C GLU A 188 -0.38 -1.40 -17.98
N ALA A 189 0.60 -1.59 -18.87
CA ALA A 189 1.50 -2.75 -18.84
C ALA A 189 2.51 -2.71 -17.69
N LEU A 190 2.67 -1.57 -17.01
CA LEU A 190 3.70 -1.34 -15.99
C LEU A 190 3.17 -1.40 -14.55
N ILE A 191 1.93 -1.86 -14.35
CA ILE A 191 1.27 -1.82 -13.03
C ILE A 191 1.29 -3.16 -12.28
N SER A 192 1.33 -4.29 -13.00
CA SER A 192 1.05 -5.61 -12.42
C SER A 192 2.07 -6.06 -11.40
N GLN A 193 3.34 -5.68 -11.55
CA GLN A 193 4.39 -5.92 -10.54
C GLN A 193 4.70 -4.67 -9.71
N SER A 194 4.59 -3.47 -10.30
CA SER A 194 4.98 -2.24 -9.61
C SER A 194 4.05 -1.84 -8.46
N LEU A 195 2.73 -2.05 -8.60
CA LEU A 195 1.76 -1.70 -7.57
C LEU A 195 1.85 -2.61 -6.34
N PRO A 196 1.88 -3.96 -6.48
CA PRO A 196 2.12 -4.84 -5.33
C PRO A 196 3.44 -4.53 -4.62
N PHE A 197 4.50 -4.24 -5.38
CA PHE A 197 5.78 -3.84 -4.81
C PHE A 197 5.69 -2.54 -4.00
N LEU A 198 5.08 -1.49 -4.55
CA LEU A 198 4.92 -0.21 -3.85
C LEU A 198 4.08 -0.36 -2.58
N LEU A 199 3.01 -1.16 -2.65
CA LEU A 199 2.13 -1.44 -1.52
C LEU A 199 2.89 -2.21 -0.43
N SER A 200 3.57 -3.30 -0.79
CA SER A 200 4.43 -4.08 0.11
C SER A 200 5.52 -3.22 0.77
N LYS A 201 6.20 -2.38 -0.02
CA LYS A 201 7.22 -1.44 0.47
C LYS A 201 6.64 -0.44 1.47
N SER A 202 5.46 0.12 1.20
CA SER A 202 4.80 1.08 2.09
C SER A 202 4.44 0.46 3.45
N LEU A 203 3.99 -0.80 3.46
CA LEU A 203 3.64 -1.56 4.65
C LEU A 203 4.88 -1.99 5.46
N THR A 204 5.99 -2.25 4.78
CA THR A 204 7.24 -2.73 5.38
C THR A 204 8.07 -1.59 5.95
N LEU A 205 8.36 -0.56 5.14
CA LEU A 205 9.22 0.57 5.54
C LEU A 205 8.50 1.61 6.40
N LYS A 206 7.16 1.65 6.32
CA LYS A 206 6.30 2.52 7.14
C LYS A 206 6.72 4.00 7.07
N ARG A 207 7.03 4.49 5.87
CA ARG A 207 7.34 5.91 5.61
C ARG A 207 6.15 6.60 4.95
N LYS A 208 5.81 7.81 5.41
CA LYS A 208 4.69 8.60 4.86
C LYS A 208 4.79 8.82 3.36
N VAL A 209 6.02 9.01 2.86
CA VAL A 209 6.30 9.20 1.43
C VAL A 209 5.87 7.98 0.61
N ASP A 210 6.06 6.76 1.13
CA ASP A 210 5.67 5.55 0.39
C ASP A 210 4.13 5.39 0.35
N VAL A 211 3.42 5.74 1.44
CA VAL A 211 1.94 5.78 1.46
C VAL A 211 1.40 6.81 0.47
N HIS A 212 2.01 8.00 0.43
CA HIS A 212 1.65 9.05 -0.53
C HIS A 212 1.81 8.58 -1.99
N ARG A 213 2.88 7.84 -2.29
CA ARG A 213 3.12 7.26 -3.64
C ARG A 213 2.04 6.25 -4.01
N VAL A 214 1.68 5.35 -3.10
CA VAL A 214 0.59 4.38 -3.30
C VAL A 214 -0.73 5.12 -3.58
N TYR A 215 -1.09 6.10 -2.73
CA TYR A 215 -2.31 6.89 -2.93
C TYR A 215 -2.33 7.69 -4.24
N SER A 216 -1.18 8.21 -4.66
CA SER A 216 -1.03 8.94 -5.93
C SER A 216 -1.28 8.06 -7.15
N LEU A 217 -1.06 6.75 -7.03
CA LEU A 217 -1.28 5.75 -8.08
C LEU A 217 -2.58 4.97 -7.90
N ARG A 218 -3.45 5.34 -6.94
CA ARG A 218 -4.63 4.54 -6.57
C ARG A 218 -5.54 4.20 -7.77
N ASP A 219 -5.71 5.12 -8.71
CA ASP A 219 -6.62 4.94 -9.84
C ASP A 219 -6.16 3.79 -10.77
N ALA A 220 -4.87 3.43 -10.73
CA ALA A 220 -4.30 2.30 -11.45
C ALA A 220 -4.81 0.94 -10.92
N PHE A 221 -5.22 0.87 -9.65
CA PHE A 221 -5.75 -0.37 -9.08
C PHE A 221 -7.09 -0.78 -9.72
N ASN A 222 -7.84 0.15 -10.33
CA ASN A 222 -9.07 -0.17 -11.06
C ASN A 222 -8.83 -1.04 -12.31
N LEU A 223 -7.58 -1.19 -12.75
CA LEU A 223 -7.23 -1.99 -13.93
C LEU A 223 -7.00 -3.47 -13.63
N PHE A 224 -6.98 -3.87 -12.36
CA PHE A 224 -6.90 -5.27 -11.98
C PHE A 224 -8.26 -5.95 -12.08
N ASP A 225 -8.25 -7.21 -12.51
CA ASP A 225 -9.39 -8.10 -12.36
C ASP A 225 -9.39 -8.69 -10.94
N PHE A 226 -10.33 -8.24 -10.11
CA PHE A 226 -10.43 -8.71 -8.72
C PHE A 226 -11.03 -10.11 -8.57
N GLU A 227 -11.50 -10.71 -9.66
CA GLU A 227 -11.93 -12.11 -9.68
C GLU A 227 -10.78 -13.06 -10.05
N ASP A 228 -9.64 -12.53 -10.55
CA ASP A 228 -8.46 -13.34 -10.85
C ASP A 228 -7.72 -13.77 -9.56
N GLU A 229 -7.34 -15.05 -9.51
CA GLU A 229 -6.54 -15.65 -8.43
C GLU A 229 -5.08 -15.18 -8.49
N SER A 230 -4.60 -14.76 -9.66
CA SER A 230 -3.21 -14.32 -9.85
C SER A 230 -2.83 -13.09 -9.03
N ILE A 231 -3.82 -12.30 -8.59
CA ILE A 231 -3.63 -11.10 -7.78
C ILE A 231 -3.95 -11.30 -6.30
N GLU A 232 -4.06 -12.55 -5.82
CA GLU A 232 -4.41 -12.84 -4.43
C GLU A 232 -3.47 -12.17 -3.42
N ASP A 233 -2.15 -12.19 -3.70
CA ASP A 233 -1.15 -11.50 -2.88
C ASP A 233 -1.41 -9.98 -2.81
N LEU A 234 -1.89 -9.38 -3.91
CA LEU A 234 -2.28 -7.97 -3.94
C LEU A 234 -3.51 -7.71 -3.06
N LYS A 235 -4.54 -8.57 -3.12
CA LYS A 235 -5.73 -8.47 -2.26
C LYS A 235 -5.34 -8.54 -0.79
N LEU A 236 -4.48 -9.48 -0.42
CA LEU A 236 -3.93 -9.60 0.94
C LEU A 236 -3.18 -8.33 1.38
N LEU A 237 -2.38 -7.73 0.50
CA LEU A 237 -1.70 -6.46 0.79
C LEU A 237 -2.70 -5.30 0.98
N LEU A 238 -3.76 -5.23 0.18
CA LEU A 238 -4.82 -4.22 0.32
C LEU A 238 -5.54 -4.34 1.66
N VAL A 239 -5.94 -5.55 2.05
CA VAL A 239 -6.59 -5.80 3.35
C VAL A 239 -5.64 -5.46 4.52
N ARG A 240 -4.33 -5.74 4.40
CA ARG A 240 -3.35 -5.36 5.42
C ARG A 240 -3.24 -3.86 5.65
N CYS A 241 -3.58 -3.02 4.66
CA CYS A 241 -3.59 -1.57 4.82
C CYS A 241 -4.62 -1.10 5.85
N VAL A 242 -5.72 -1.83 6.02
CA VAL A 242 -6.82 -1.51 6.95
C VAL A 242 -6.32 -1.46 8.40
N ILE A 243 -5.40 -2.34 8.78
CA ILE A 243 -4.88 -2.42 10.15
C ILE A 243 -3.51 -1.77 10.31
N ALA A 244 -2.94 -1.24 9.23
CA ALA A 244 -1.60 -0.66 9.24
C ALA A 244 -1.62 0.72 9.94
N PRO A 245 -0.89 0.90 11.06
CA PRO A 245 -0.97 2.15 11.84
C PRO A 245 -0.64 3.42 11.05
N LEU A 246 0.22 3.31 10.03
CA LEU A 246 0.58 4.46 9.21
C LEU A 246 -0.58 4.89 8.30
N TYR A 247 -1.28 3.92 7.68
CA TYR A 247 -2.43 4.20 6.82
C TYR A 247 -3.57 4.85 7.61
N LEU A 248 -3.83 4.41 8.83
CA LEU A 248 -4.86 5.01 9.68
C LEU A 248 -4.48 6.41 10.18
N LYS A 249 -3.19 6.68 10.38
CA LYS A 249 -2.71 7.98 10.89
C LYS A 249 -2.63 9.06 9.82
N THR A 250 -2.35 8.72 8.56
CA THR A 250 -2.17 9.72 7.49
C THR A 250 -3.45 9.92 6.68
N ASP A 251 -3.72 11.15 6.26
CA ASP A 251 -4.87 11.48 5.42
C ASP A 251 -4.85 10.70 4.09
N ASP A 252 -3.71 10.68 3.38
CA ASP A 252 -3.53 9.85 2.17
C ASP A 252 -3.80 8.36 2.42
N GLY A 253 -3.46 7.87 3.62
CA GLY A 253 -3.66 6.48 3.97
C GLY A 253 -5.14 6.15 4.16
N ARG A 254 -5.86 7.01 4.88
CA ARG A 254 -7.31 6.88 5.07
C ARG A 254 -8.07 7.03 3.76
N ARG A 255 -7.68 7.98 2.91
CA ARG A 255 -8.25 8.13 1.57
C ARG A 255 -7.97 6.93 0.68
N PHE A 256 -6.78 6.32 0.77
CA PHE A 256 -6.46 5.10 0.04
C PHE A 256 -7.33 3.92 0.52
N VAL A 257 -7.43 3.69 1.83
CA VAL A 257 -8.29 2.60 2.36
C VAL A 257 -9.76 2.84 2.01
N ALA A 258 -10.25 4.08 2.05
CA ALA A 258 -11.62 4.37 1.59
C ALA A 258 -11.79 4.07 0.10
N PHE A 259 -10.78 4.35 -0.73
CA PHE A 259 -10.80 4.05 -2.16
C PHE A 259 -10.88 2.54 -2.44
N THR A 260 -10.27 1.68 -1.62
CA THR A 260 -10.29 0.22 -1.87
C THR A 260 -11.69 -0.40 -1.82
N PHE A 261 -12.66 0.28 -1.20
CA PHE A 261 -14.06 -0.16 -1.13
C PHE A 261 -14.71 -0.20 -2.52
N GLY A 262 -14.24 0.64 -3.45
CA GLY A 262 -14.77 0.74 -4.81
C GLY A 262 -14.13 -0.23 -5.81
N LEU A 263 -13.14 -1.02 -5.41
CA LEU A 263 -12.38 -1.89 -6.32
C LEU A 263 -13.13 -3.19 -6.65
N SER A 264 -13.74 -3.83 -5.65
CA SER A 264 -14.63 -4.98 -5.85
C SER A 264 -15.53 -5.20 -4.64
N ASN A 265 -16.69 -5.85 -4.85
CA ASN A 265 -17.62 -6.16 -3.77
C ASN A 265 -17.05 -7.15 -2.75
N GLN A 266 -16.24 -8.13 -3.21
CA GLN A 266 -15.58 -9.07 -2.33
C GLN A 266 -14.54 -8.37 -1.43
N LEU A 267 -13.71 -7.49 -2.01
CA LEU A 267 -12.74 -6.72 -1.23
C LEU A 267 -13.42 -5.76 -0.25
N LEU A 268 -14.54 -5.13 -0.65
CA LEU A 268 -15.36 -4.33 0.25
C LEU A 268 -15.75 -5.12 1.51
N LYS A 269 -16.30 -6.32 1.34
CA LYS A 269 -16.71 -7.19 2.45
C LYS A 269 -15.55 -7.59 3.34
N GLU A 270 -14.40 -7.91 2.76
CA GLU A 270 -13.18 -8.24 3.51
C GLU A 270 -12.65 -7.05 4.31
N VAL A 271 -12.63 -5.86 3.72
CA VAL A 271 -12.22 -4.64 4.42
C VAL A 271 -13.18 -4.30 5.56
N LEU A 272 -14.50 -4.39 5.32
CA LEU A 272 -15.51 -4.20 6.36
C LEU A 272 -15.35 -5.23 7.50
N ALA A 273 -15.19 -6.51 7.17
CA ALA A 273 -14.94 -7.56 8.16
C ALA A 273 -13.66 -7.30 8.97
N MET A 274 -12.60 -6.83 8.31
CA MET A 274 -11.35 -6.45 8.96
C MET A 274 -11.54 -5.26 9.90
N ILE A 275 -12.27 -4.21 9.51
CA ILE A 275 -12.61 -3.10 10.40
C ILE A 275 -13.38 -3.62 11.62
N ARG A 276 -14.44 -4.41 11.39
CA ARG A 276 -15.27 -5.00 12.46
C ARG A 276 -14.43 -5.76 13.49
N SER A 277 -13.47 -6.56 13.03
CA SER A 277 -12.62 -7.36 13.91
C SER A 277 -11.68 -6.51 14.78
N GLN A 278 -11.37 -5.28 14.37
CA GLN A 278 -10.49 -4.38 15.14
C GLN A 278 -11.24 -3.52 16.17
N ILE A 279 -12.57 -3.34 16.03
CA ILE A 279 -13.34 -2.45 16.92
C ILE A 279 -13.18 -2.79 18.42
N PRO A 280 -13.26 -4.06 18.87
CA PRO A 280 -13.13 -4.38 20.29
C PRO A 280 -11.78 -4.00 20.92
N PHE A 281 -10.73 -3.89 20.11
CA PHE A 281 -9.35 -3.67 20.56
C PHE A 281 -8.78 -2.31 20.11
N GLY A 282 -9.59 -1.52 19.39
CA GLY A 282 -9.18 -0.28 18.77
C GLY A 282 -8.98 0.84 19.79
N ARG A 283 -7.88 1.58 19.67
CA ARG A 283 -7.69 2.82 20.44
C ARG A 283 -8.59 3.93 19.87
N LYS A 284 -8.91 4.94 20.68
CA LYS A 284 -9.73 6.10 20.30
C LYS A 284 -9.44 6.64 18.89
N SER A 285 -8.18 6.99 18.60
CA SER A 285 -7.79 7.56 17.30
C SER A 285 -7.89 6.59 16.12
N MET A 286 -7.78 5.28 16.36
CA MET A 286 -7.97 4.25 15.34
C MET A 286 -9.45 4.12 14.99
N LEU A 287 -10.33 4.11 16.00
CA LEU A 287 -11.78 4.02 15.80
C LEU A 287 -12.34 5.24 15.07
N GLU A 288 -11.85 6.44 15.43
CA GLU A 288 -12.17 7.68 14.71
C GLU A 288 -11.70 7.63 13.25
N ALA A 289 -10.50 7.08 13.00
CA ALA A 289 -10.01 6.87 11.63
C ALA A 289 -10.90 5.92 10.82
N TYR A 290 -11.40 4.83 11.43
CA TYR A 290 -12.35 3.93 10.75
C TYR A 290 -13.66 4.64 10.42
N GLY A 291 -14.20 5.44 11.34
CA GLY A 291 -15.39 6.26 11.07
C GLY A 291 -15.18 7.18 9.87
N GLU A 292 -14.04 7.87 9.79
CA GLU A 292 -13.69 8.73 8.66
C GLU A 292 -13.55 7.94 7.34
N ILE A 293 -12.90 6.78 7.38
CA ILE A 293 -12.73 5.89 6.20
C ILE A 293 -14.10 5.45 5.67
N LEU A 294 -14.97 4.95 6.55
CA LEU A 294 -16.31 4.46 6.18
C LEU A 294 -17.16 5.57 5.58
N PHE A 295 -17.14 6.77 6.18
CA PHE A 295 -17.87 7.92 5.64
C PHE A 295 -17.38 8.31 4.25
N ARG A 296 -16.06 8.36 4.03
CA ARG A 296 -15.47 8.68 2.72
C ARG A 296 -15.83 7.64 1.66
N ALA A 297 -15.77 6.36 2.03
CA ALA A 297 -16.15 5.25 1.15
C ALA A 297 -17.64 5.35 0.79
N TRP A 298 -18.52 5.49 1.79
CA TRP A 298 -19.96 5.64 1.58
C TRP A 298 -20.30 6.82 0.68
N LYS A 299 -19.69 7.98 0.90
CA LYS A 299 -19.94 9.19 0.10
C LYS A 299 -19.61 8.99 -1.39
N SER A 300 -18.61 8.18 -1.69
CA SER A 300 -18.10 7.97 -3.05
C SER A 300 -18.59 6.66 -3.69
N ALA A 301 -19.35 5.85 -2.96
CA ALA A 301 -19.78 4.54 -3.41
C ALA A 301 -20.96 4.59 -4.39
N GLU A 302 -20.96 3.67 -5.34
CA GLU A 302 -22.10 3.35 -6.20
C GLU A 302 -23.26 2.74 -5.38
N PRO A 303 -24.51 2.79 -5.86
CA PRO A 303 -25.68 2.35 -5.09
C PRO A 303 -25.57 0.95 -4.48
N ASP A 304 -25.08 -0.03 -5.23
CA ASP A 304 -24.96 -1.42 -4.75
C ASP A 304 -23.92 -1.56 -3.61
N LEU A 305 -22.81 -0.85 -3.71
CA LEU A 305 -21.77 -0.84 -2.67
C LEU A 305 -22.22 -0.04 -1.43
N LYS A 306 -23.04 0.99 -1.63
CA LYS A 306 -23.67 1.74 -0.53
C LYS A 306 -24.54 0.84 0.32
N ASP A 307 -25.36 -0.03 -0.29
CA ASP A 307 -26.23 -0.94 0.45
C ASP A 307 -25.45 -1.85 1.42
N GLU A 308 -24.32 -2.40 0.98
CA GLU A 308 -23.44 -3.22 1.83
C GLU A 308 -22.85 -2.41 3.00
N ILE A 309 -22.47 -1.15 2.78
CA ILE A 309 -21.99 -0.27 3.86
C ILE A 309 -23.14 0.08 4.83
N GLU A 310 -24.31 0.44 4.30
CA GLU A 310 -25.46 0.89 5.08
C GLU A 310 -26.10 -0.27 5.86
N ASN A 311 -26.64 -1.25 5.15
CA ASN A 311 -27.44 -2.34 5.71
C ASN A 311 -26.56 -3.53 6.13
N GLY A 312 -25.47 -3.82 5.40
CA GLY A 312 -24.54 -4.90 5.74
C GLY A 312 -23.59 -4.60 6.90
N PHE A 313 -23.28 -3.31 7.12
CA PHE A 313 -22.29 -2.90 8.10
C PHE A 313 -22.80 -1.92 9.17
N LEU A 314 -23.29 -0.74 8.79
CA LEU A 314 -23.69 0.31 9.74
C LEU A 314 -24.89 -0.13 10.61
N GLN A 315 -25.87 -0.84 10.02
CA GLN A 315 -26.97 -1.45 10.78
C GLN A 315 -26.43 -2.36 11.89
N GLY A 316 -25.46 -3.22 11.57
CA GLY A 316 -24.82 -4.10 12.55
C GLY A 316 -24.02 -3.35 13.62
N LEU A 317 -23.46 -2.17 13.30
CA LEU A 317 -22.83 -1.30 14.30
C LEU A 317 -23.87 -0.67 15.23
N ILE A 318 -25.02 -0.22 14.72
CA ILE A 318 -26.09 0.34 15.56
C ILE A 318 -26.61 -0.73 16.53
N GLU A 319 -26.90 -1.92 16.02
CA GLU A 319 -27.35 -3.05 16.84
C GLU A 319 -26.27 -3.47 17.85
N GLY A 320 -25.00 -3.51 17.43
CA GLY A 320 -23.87 -3.84 18.29
C GLY A 320 -23.61 -2.79 19.37
N ALA A 321 -23.79 -1.50 19.07
CA ALA A 321 -23.65 -0.41 20.04
C ALA A 321 -24.70 -0.50 21.15
N ILE A 322 -25.89 -1.01 20.83
CA ILE A 322 -27.01 -1.17 21.75
C ILE A 322 -26.87 -2.47 22.58
N HIS A 323 -26.56 -3.59 21.94
CA HIS A 323 -26.50 -4.92 22.56
C HIS A 323 -25.11 -5.32 23.02
N GLY A 324 -24.14 -4.40 22.99
CA GLY A 324 -22.77 -4.66 23.41
C GLY A 324 -22.70 -5.19 24.85
N SER A 325 -21.84 -6.18 25.07
CA SER A 325 -21.69 -6.86 26.36
C SER A 325 -20.99 -6.01 27.43
N SER A 326 -20.29 -4.95 27.03
CA SER A 326 -19.64 -4.00 27.94
C SER A 326 -19.83 -2.55 27.46
N GLU A 327 -19.67 -1.61 28.39
CA GLU A 327 -19.76 -0.18 28.11
C GLU A 327 -18.62 0.28 27.19
N GLU A 328 -17.40 -0.21 27.40
CA GLU A 328 -16.22 0.14 26.60
C GLU A 328 -16.36 -0.35 25.16
N PHE A 329 -16.90 -1.55 24.97
CA PHE A 329 -17.14 -2.09 23.64
C PHE A 329 -18.22 -1.28 22.91
N SER A 330 -19.32 -0.99 23.60
CA SER A 330 -20.40 -0.16 23.06
C SER A 330 -19.90 1.24 22.70
N ALA A 331 -19.12 1.88 23.57
CA ALA A 331 -18.48 3.18 23.31
C ALA A 331 -17.48 3.13 22.15
N SER A 332 -16.79 2.00 21.95
CA SER A 332 -15.88 1.80 20.82
C SER A 332 -16.64 1.76 19.50
N ILE A 333 -17.80 1.10 19.46
CA ILE A 333 -18.67 1.08 18.28
C ILE A 333 -19.25 2.46 18.01
N ARG A 334 -19.79 3.15 19.04
CA ARG A 334 -20.31 4.53 18.90
C ARG A 334 -19.25 5.48 18.36
N ARG A 335 -17.98 5.30 18.74
CA ARG A 335 -16.88 6.10 18.21
C ARG A 335 -16.66 5.92 16.71
N VAL A 336 -16.84 4.72 16.18
CA VAL A 336 -16.81 4.48 14.72
C VAL A 336 -18.02 5.13 14.06
N LEU A 337 -19.23 4.98 14.63
CA LEU A 337 -20.45 5.67 14.16
C LEU A 337 -20.30 7.20 14.18
N GLY A 338 -19.49 7.74 15.09
CA GLY A 338 -19.11 9.16 15.18
C GLY A 338 -18.59 9.75 13.86
N GLY A 339 -18.02 8.94 12.98
CA GLY A 339 -17.61 9.37 11.64
C GLY A 339 -18.76 9.84 10.75
N PHE A 340 -19.96 9.28 10.93
CA PHE A 340 -21.19 9.72 10.25
C PHE A 340 -21.94 10.77 11.06
N ILE A 341 -22.04 10.59 12.38
CA ILE A 341 -22.75 11.53 13.26
C ILE A 341 -22.15 12.94 13.18
N SER A 342 -20.82 13.05 13.12
CA SER A 342 -20.14 14.35 12.95
C SER A 342 -20.36 14.99 11.57
N GLN A 343 -20.94 14.25 10.62
CA GLN A 343 -21.16 14.68 9.23
C GLN A 343 -22.65 14.77 8.87
N ARG A 344 -23.55 14.85 9.86
CA ARG A 344 -25.02 14.89 9.68
C ARG A 344 -25.52 15.96 8.71
N THR A 345 -24.80 17.08 8.55
CA THR A 345 -25.14 18.15 7.61
C THR A 345 -24.83 17.80 6.15
N THR A 346 -24.14 16.69 5.90
CA THR A 346 -23.91 16.18 4.55
C THR A 346 -25.20 15.54 4.03
N GLU A 347 -25.56 15.86 2.78
CA GLU A 347 -26.74 15.33 2.11
C GLU A 347 -26.84 13.79 2.23
N GLY A 348 -28.02 13.32 2.64
CA GLY A 348 -28.33 11.90 2.82
C GLY A 348 -27.86 11.28 4.13
N VAL A 349 -26.90 11.87 4.87
CA VAL A 349 -26.36 11.28 6.11
C VAL A 349 -27.40 11.25 7.22
N GLU A 350 -28.10 12.35 7.46
CA GLU A 350 -29.14 12.39 8.48
C GLU A 350 -30.27 11.41 8.20
N LYS A 351 -30.73 11.35 6.94
CA LYS A 351 -31.73 10.38 6.48
C LYS A 351 -31.28 8.93 6.70
N LEU A 352 -30.02 8.63 6.39
CA LEU A 352 -29.42 7.32 6.61
C LEU A 352 -29.41 6.96 8.10
N LEU A 353 -28.87 7.84 8.94
CA LEU A 353 -28.79 7.61 10.38
C LEU A 353 -30.19 7.43 10.99
N PHE A 354 -31.15 8.28 10.60
CA PHE A 354 -32.54 8.14 11.01
C PHE A 354 -33.11 6.77 10.65
N ARG A 355 -33.00 6.37 9.37
CA ARG A 355 -33.52 5.10 8.85
C ARG A 355 -32.99 3.88 9.61
N LEU A 356 -31.70 3.86 9.90
CA LEU A 356 -31.06 2.71 10.57
C LEU A 356 -31.28 2.72 12.09
N ALA A 357 -31.26 3.90 12.72
CA ALA A 357 -31.23 4.02 14.18
C ALA A 357 -32.61 4.10 14.83
N GLU A 358 -33.56 4.84 14.25
CA GLU A 358 -34.88 5.12 14.85
C GLU A 358 -35.62 3.87 15.35
N PRO A 359 -35.85 2.83 14.52
CA PRO A 359 -36.67 1.71 14.93
C PRO A 359 -35.99 0.85 16.02
N VAL A 360 -34.65 0.84 16.02
CA VAL A 360 -33.85 0.04 16.95
C VAL A 360 -33.72 0.76 18.29
N ILE A 361 -33.41 2.06 18.29
CA ILE A 361 -33.24 2.85 19.51
C ILE A 361 -34.54 2.87 20.32
N PHE A 362 -35.67 3.21 19.72
CA PHE A 362 -36.91 3.35 20.48
C PHE A 362 -37.45 2.04 21.04
N ARG A 363 -37.20 0.93 20.36
CA ARG A 363 -37.49 -0.40 20.92
C ARG A 363 -36.58 -0.68 22.10
N SER A 364 -35.28 -0.43 21.96
CA SER A 364 -34.27 -0.75 22.95
C SER A 364 -34.32 0.10 24.22
N LEU A 365 -34.86 1.33 24.17
CA LEU A 365 -35.11 2.14 25.37
C LEU A 365 -36.24 1.61 26.26
N GLN A 366 -36.97 0.59 25.82
CA GLN A 366 -38.17 0.06 26.47
C GLN A 366 -38.05 -1.39 26.91
N VAL A 367 -36.90 -2.03 26.67
CA VAL A 367 -36.71 -3.45 27.03
C VAL A 367 -36.40 -3.62 28.52
N ALA A 368 -36.60 -4.82 29.05
CA ALA A 368 -36.33 -5.14 30.45
C ALA A 368 -34.85 -5.03 30.84
N ASN A 369 -33.92 -5.25 29.91
CA ASN A 369 -32.49 -5.24 30.18
C ASN A 369 -31.97 -3.79 30.32
N SER A 370 -31.49 -3.44 31.52
CA SER A 370 -30.98 -2.10 31.83
C SER A 370 -29.73 -1.73 31.02
N ASN A 371 -28.84 -2.68 30.72
CA ASN A 371 -27.64 -2.40 29.91
C ASN A 371 -28.02 -2.00 28.49
N VAL A 372 -29.02 -2.69 27.91
CA VAL A 372 -29.55 -2.35 26.58
C VAL A 372 -30.18 -0.96 26.58
N ARG A 373 -30.96 -0.61 27.62
CA ARG A 373 -31.52 0.74 27.78
C ARG A 373 -30.43 1.80 27.92
N LYS A 374 -29.42 1.57 28.78
CA LYS A 374 -28.28 2.47 28.99
C LYS A 374 -27.51 2.73 27.69
N ASN A 375 -27.19 1.67 26.95
CA ASN A 375 -26.47 1.77 25.68
C ASN A 375 -27.29 2.47 24.60
N ALA A 376 -28.58 2.16 24.50
CA ALA A 376 -29.49 2.84 23.58
C ALA A 376 -29.63 4.33 23.92
N LEU A 377 -29.62 4.69 25.21
CA LEU A 377 -29.68 6.08 25.66
C LEU A 377 -28.43 6.86 25.21
N HIS A 378 -27.23 6.32 25.43
CA HIS A 378 -26.01 6.96 24.91
C HIS A 378 -26.07 7.17 23.39
N LEU A 379 -26.54 6.17 22.63
CA LEU A 379 -26.63 6.28 21.18
C LEU A 379 -27.68 7.31 20.74
N LEU A 380 -28.83 7.38 21.41
CA LEU A 380 -29.85 8.41 21.17
C LEU A 380 -29.26 9.79 21.37
N LEU A 381 -28.53 10.00 22.47
CA LEU A 381 -27.93 11.29 22.81
C LEU A 381 -26.83 11.70 21.82
N ASP A 382 -26.02 10.75 21.35
CA ASP A 382 -25.05 11.00 20.27
C ASP A 382 -25.75 11.46 18.97
N MET A 383 -26.98 11.01 18.71
CA MET A 383 -27.74 11.30 17.49
C MET A 383 -28.87 12.33 17.70
N PHE A 384 -29.00 12.93 18.88
CA PHE A 384 -30.12 13.81 19.18
C PHE A 384 -29.99 15.15 18.43
N PRO A 385 -31.11 15.75 17.97
CA PRO A 385 -32.43 15.15 17.84
C PRO A 385 -32.44 14.16 16.67
N LEU A 386 -33.07 13.00 16.84
CA LEU A 386 -33.22 12.03 15.75
C LEU A 386 -34.42 12.44 14.88
N GLU A 387 -34.16 12.86 13.65
CA GLU A 387 -35.18 13.42 12.75
C GLU A 387 -35.05 12.87 11.32
N ASP A 388 -36.19 12.67 10.66
CA ASP A 388 -36.24 12.45 9.22
C ASP A 388 -36.20 13.80 8.50
N PRO A 389 -35.16 14.12 7.71
CA PRO A 389 -35.04 15.42 7.06
C PRO A 389 -36.19 15.71 6.10
N ASP A 390 -36.80 14.67 5.51
CA ASP A 390 -37.87 14.79 4.51
C ASP A 390 -39.28 14.90 5.12
N SER A 391 -39.40 14.75 6.44
CA SER A 391 -40.68 14.82 7.14
C SER A 391 -41.18 16.26 7.35
N THR A 392 -42.50 16.40 7.46
CA THR A 392 -43.16 17.68 7.77
C THR A 392 -42.77 18.20 9.15
N LYS A 393 -42.92 19.51 9.38
CA LYS A 393 -42.60 20.12 10.67
C LYS A 393 -43.43 19.50 11.80
N GLU A 394 -44.71 19.25 11.55
CA GLU A 394 -45.63 18.66 12.53
C GLU A 394 -45.19 17.25 12.94
N VAL A 395 -44.71 16.45 11.98
CA VAL A 395 -44.17 15.10 12.25
C VAL A 395 -42.87 15.19 13.05
N LYS A 396 -41.98 16.13 12.71
CA LYS A 396 -40.73 16.38 13.45
C LYS A 396 -41.02 16.81 14.89
N ASP A 397 -41.93 17.76 15.10
CA ASP A 397 -42.33 18.23 16.43
C ASP A 397 -42.93 17.08 17.27
N THR A 398 -43.76 16.25 16.66
CA THR A 398 -44.34 15.05 17.32
C THR A 398 -43.27 14.05 17.72
N LEU A 399 -42.31 13.79 16.83
CA LEU A 399 -41.21 12.88 17.09
C LEU A 399 -40.25 13.41 18.16
N LEU A 400 -39.98 14.72 18.14
CA LEU A 400 -39.17 15.39 19.16
C LEU A 400 -39.84 15.31 20.53
N TYR A 401 -41.16 15.55 20.61
CA TYR A 401 -41.93 15.34 21.85
C TYR A 401 -41.83 13.91 22.36
N LYS A 402 -41.94 12.91 21.47
CA LYS A 402 -41.72 11.50 21.83
C LYS A 402 -40.32 11.25 22.38
N GLN A 403 -39.28 11.87 21.81
CA GLN A 403 -37.91 11.75 22.30
C GLN A 403 -37.77 12.35 23.70
N PHE A 404 -38.28 13.55 23.96
CA PHE A 404 -38.29 14.15 25.29
C PHE A 404 -39.03 13.30 26.31
N PHE A 405 -40.23 12.80 25.98
CA PHE A 405 -40.98 11.89 26.84
C PHE A 405 -40.18 10.63 27.23
N LEU A 406 -39.44 10.06 26.28
CA LEU A 406 -38.57 8.90 26.56
C LEU A 406 -37.40 9.26 27.47
N LEU A 407 -36.76 10.42 27.26
CA LEU A 407 -35.68 10.92 28.12
C LEU A 407 -36.17 11.18 29.56
N GLU A 408 -37.31 11.85 29.72
CA GLU A 408 -37.95 12.07 31.02
C GLU A 408 -38.23 10.75 31.76
N ARG A 409 -38.71 9.73 31.04
CA ARG A 409 -38.93 8.41 31.64
C ARG A 409 -37.62 7.75 32.08
N LEU A 410 -36.52 7.96 31.36
CA LEU A 410 -35.21 7.39 31.70
C LEU A 410 -34.55 8.11 32.89
N LEU A 411 -34.89 9.37 33.17
CA LEU A 411 -34.53 10.04 34.43
C LEU A 411 -35.13 9.32 35.66
N MET A 412 -36.25 8.62 35.46
CA MET A 412 -36.96 7.84 36.48
C MET A 412 -36.77 6.32 36.30
N ASP A 413 -35.76 5.88 35.54
CA ASP A 413 -35.52 4.45 35.28
C ASP A 413 -35.24 3.68 36.58
N ASP A 414 -35.67 2.41 36.67
CA ASP A 414 -35.42 1.57 37.86
C ASP A 414 -33.93 1.38 38.15
N CYS A 415 -33.09 1.35 37.10
CA CYS A 415 -31.65 1.15 37.20
C CYS A 415 -30.92 2.48 37.47
N PRO A 416 -30.15 2.60 38.57
CA PRO A 416 -29.38 3.81 38.88
C PRO A 416 -28.43 4.25 37.76
N ASP A 417 -27.74 3.31 37.10
CA ASP A 417 -26.76 3.63 36.06
C ASP A 417 -27.40 4.26 34.80
N VAL A 418 -28.65 3.89 34.50
CA VAL A 418 -29.41 4.52 33.40
C VAL A 418 -29.78 5.96 33.78
N ARG A 419 -30.22 6.18 35.02
CA ARG A 419 -30.56 7.53 35.52
C ARG A 419 -29.36 8.46 35.52
N VAL A 420 -28.18 7.97 35.91
CA VAL A 420 -26.93 8.75 35.89
C VAL A 420 -26.64 9.28 34.48
N VAL A 421 -26.67 8.40 33.48
CA VAL A 421 -26.45 8.80 32.07
C VAL A 421 -27.52 9.79 31.61
N ALA A 422 -28.78 9.56 31.94
CA ALA A 422 -29.86 10.46 31.58
C ALA A 422 -29.65 11.88 32.15
N VAL A 423 -29.21 11.99 33.40
CA VAL A 423 -28.93 13.28 34.05
C VAL A 423 -27.70 13.97 33.46
N GLU A 424 -26.56 13.25 33.38
CA GLU A 424 -25.29 13.82 32.92
C GLU A 424 -25.44 14.48 31.55
N GLU A 425 -26.14 13.80 30.64
CA GLU A 425 -26.23 14.21 29.24
C GLU A 425 -27.36 15.22 29.01
N CYS A 426 -28.46 15.16 29.77
CA CYS A 426 -29.48 16.22 29.76
C CYS A 426 -28.95 17.56 30.28
N CYS A 427 -28.06 17.54 31.29
CA CYS A 427 -27.46 18.75 31.86
C CYS A 427 -26.28 19.29 31.04
N TYR A 428 -25.53 18.45 30.33
CA TYR A 428 -24.36 18.88 29.55
C TYR A 428 -24.74 19.57 28.23
N GLN A 429 -25.85 19.16 27.62
CA GLN A 429 -26.26 19.62 26.29
C GLN A 429 -27.25 20.80 26.31
N ASP A 430 -27.56 21.37 27.49
CA ASP A 430 -28.41 22.56 27.70
C ASP A 430 -29.71 22.52 26.86
N TRP A 431 -30.39 21.36 26.87
CA TRP A 431 -31.57 21.09 26.03
C TRP A 431 -32.83 21.89 26.40
N GLY A 432 -32.75 22.82 27.36
CA GLY A 432 -33.88 23.66 27.76
C GLY A 432 -35.09 22.87 28.25
N ILE A 433 -34.85 21.76 28.97
CA ILE A 433 -35.88 20.96 29.66
C ILE A 433 -36.30 21.67 30.95
#